data_AF-A0A373FR81-F1
#
_entry.id   AF-A0A373FR81-F1
#
_cell.length_a   1.000
_cell.length_b   1.000
_cell.length_c   1.000
_cell.angle_alpha   90.00
_cell.angle_beta   90.00
_cell.angle_gamma   90.00
#
_symmetry.space_group_name_H-M   'P 1'
#
loop_
_entity.id
_entity.type
_entity.pdbx_description
1 polymer ?
#
loop_
_entity_poly.entity_id
_entity_poly.type
_entity_poly.pdbx_seq_one_letter_code
_entity_poly.pdbx_strand_id
1 'polypeptide(L)'
;MQAQTIERRFKANRVFINNQVRMGNYTRFDLWCGLIVNVYDTGSVVVQGRIRAFPYPYDPLPGIRKSLPFDTAWQFSRAKK
;
A
#
# COMPACT_ATOMS: atom_id res chain seq x y z
N MET A 1 -1.13 -15.20 6.37
CA MET A 1 -1.24 -14.44 7.64
C MET A 1 -0.83 -12.96 7.51
N GLN A 2 0.25 -12.63 6.80
CA GLN A 2 0.74 -11.23 6.74
C GLN A 2 -0.17 -10.25 5.99
N ALA A 3 -0.80 -10.68 4.88
CA ALA A 3 -1.73 -9.82 4.13
C ALA A 3 -2.93 -9.36 4.96
N GLN A 4 -3.54 -10.25 5.76
CA GLN A 4 -4.64 -9.90 6.67
C GLN A 4 -4.18 -8.90 7.76
N THR A 5 -2.95 -9.06 8.27
CA THR A 5 -2.38 -8.10 9.23
C THR A 5 -2.17 -6.73 8.60
N ILE A 6 -1.67 -6.67 7.37
CA ILE A 6 -1.48 -5.42 6.63
C ILE A 6 -2.83 -4.75 6.33
N GLU A 7 -3.84 -5.51 5.93
CA GLU A 7 -5.20 -5.01 5.74
C GLU A 7 -5.77 -4.37 7.02
N ARG A 8 -5.61 -5.04 8.17
CA ARG A 8 -6.03 -4.49 9.47
C ARG A 8 -5.30 -3.20 9.81
N ARG A 9 -3.98 -3.13 9.55
CA ARG A 9 -3.18 -1.92 9.78
C ARG A 9 -3.58 -0.78 8.85
N PHE A 10 -3.88 -1.06 7.59
CA PHE A 10 -4.39 -0.05 6.65
C PHE A 10 -5.70 0.55 7.16
N LYS A 11 -6.65 -0.28 7.58
CA LYS A 11 -7.90 0.18 8.20
C LYS A 11 -7.65 1.04 9.44
N ALA A 12 -6.78 0.61 10.34
CA ALA A 12 -6.42 1.35 11.55
C ALA A 12 -5.75 2.71 11.28
N ASN A 13 -4.93 2.80 10.23
CA ASN A 13 -4.21 4.02 9.86
C ASN A 13 -4.93 4.85 8.78
N ARG A 14 -6.22 4.58 8.53
CA ARG A 14 -7.07 5.29 7.56
C ARG A 14 -6.53 5.24 6.13
N VAL A 15 -5.82 4.18 5.77
CA VAL A 15 -5.39 3.90 4.40
C VAL A 15 -6.52 3.18 3.69
N PHE A 16 -7.10 3.82 2.67
CA PHE A 16 -8.23 3.27 1.94
C PHE A 16 -7.78 2.32 0.84
N ILE A 17 -8.35 1.11 0.86
CA ILE A 17 -8.11 0.05 -0.12
C ILE A 17 -9.29 0.06 -1.10
N ASN A 18 -9.02 0.26 -2.38
CA ASN A 18 -10.02 0.17 -3.44
C ASN A 18 -10.28 -1.27 -3.85
N ASN A 19 -9.24 -2.09 -3.89
CA ASN A 19 -9.34 -3.47 -4.34
C ASN A 19 -8.29 -4.35 -3.64
N GLN A 20 -8.64 -5.62 -3.43
CA GLN A 20 -7.78 -6.62 -2.81
C GLN A 20 -7.91 -7.92 -3.59
N VAL A 21 -6.81 -8.40 -4.16
CA VAL A 21 -6.80 -9.60 -4.99
C VAL A 21 -5.70 -10.55 -4.55
N ARG A 22 -6.04 -11.82 -4.40
CA ARG A 22 -5.07 -12.90 -4.20
C ARG A 22 -4.52 -13.34 -5.56
N MET A 23 -3.22 -13.20 -5.77
CA MET A 23 -2.53 -13.55 -7.02
C MET A 23 -1.46 -14.60 -6.76
N GLY A 24 -1.83 -15.88 -6.81
CA GLY A 24 -0.90 -17.01 -6.66
C GLY A 24 -0.08 -16.92 -5.37
N ASN A 25 1.13 -16.36 -5.47
CA ASN A 25 2.15 -16.25 -4.43
C ASN A 25 2.16 -14.90 -3.67
N TYR A 26 1.27 -13.97 -4.00
CA TYR A 26 1.16 -12.70 -3.31
C TYR A 26 -0.29 -12.20 -3.22
N THR A 27 -0.54 -11.31 -2.27
CA THR A 27 -1.80 -10.55 -2.18
C THR A 27 -1.53 -9.12 -2.57
N ARG A 28 -2.30 -8.63 -3.53
CA ARG A 28 -2.23 -7.26 -4.05
C ARG A 28 -3.31 -6.40 -3.39
N PHE A 29 -2.92 -5.23 -2.92
CA PHE A 29 -3.80 -4.17 -2.45
C PHE A 29 -3.67 -2.96 -3.36
N ASP A 30 -4.75 -2.60 -4.04
CA ASP A 30 -4.82 -1.33 -4.77
C ASP A 30 -5.33 -0.26 -3.80
N LEU A 31 -4.48 0.71 -3.48
CA LEU A 31 -4.83 1.80 -2.58
C LEU A 31 -5.55 2.91 -3.35
N TRP A 32 -6.47 3.58 -2.68
CA TRP A 32 -7.19 4.74 -3.24
C TRP A 32 -6.24 5.81 -3.76
N CYS A 33 -5.06 5.93 -3.15
CA CYS A 33 -4.06 6.89 -3.55
C CYS A 33 -3.29 6.56 -4.86
N GLY A 34 -3.63 5.46 -5.53
CA GLY A 34 -2.96 5.01 -6.76
C GLY A 34 -1.68 4.20 -6.52
N LEU A 35 -1.30 3.97 -5.27
CA LEU A 35 -0.25 3.02 -4.91
C LEU A 35 -0.80 1.59 -4.88
N ILE A 36 0.05 0.64 -5.23
CA ILE A 36 -0.21 -0.78 -5.20
C ILE A 36 0.74 -1.40 -4.19
N VAL A 37 0.21 -2.21 -3.26
CA VAL A 37 1.02 -2.93 -2.28
C VAL A 37 0.91 -4.42 -2.53
N ASN A 38 2.03 -5.04 -2.86
CA ASN A 38 2.14 -6.48 -3.07
C ASN A 38 2.76 -7.11 -1.82
N VAL A 39 2.04 -8.03 -1.20
CA VAL A 39 2.47 -8.79 -0.02
C VAL A 39 2.71 -10.23 -0.45
N TYR A 40 3.97 -10.62 -0.58
CA TYR A 40 4.37 -11.96 -0.98
C TYR A 40 4.25 -12.93 0.19
N ASP A 41 4.01 -14.20 -0.09
CA ASP A 41 3.91 -15.23 0.94
C ASP A 41 5.22 -15.46 1.69
N THR A 42 6.35 -15.13 1.05
CA THR A 42 7.70 -15.10 1.65
C THR A 42 7.83 -14.04 2.75
N GLY A 43 6.90 -13.10 2.82
CA GLY A 43 6.89 -11.98 3.75
C GLY A 43 7.45 -10.67 3.18
N SER A 44 7.99 -10.70 1.97
CA SER A 44 8.43 -9.48 1.28
C SER A 44 7.23 -8.59 0.94
N VAL A 45 7.38 -7.29 1.15
CA VAL A 45 6.36 -6.29 0.78
C VAL A 45 6.95 -5.30 -0.20
N VAL A 46 6.25 -5.06 -1.30
CA VAL A 46 6.66 -4.12 -2.34
C VAL A 46 5.54 -3.12 -2.61
N VAL A 47 5.85 -1.83 -2.52
CA VAL A 47 4.95 -0.73 -2.88
C VAL A 47 5.32 -0.21 -4.26
N GLN A 48 4.37 -0.20 -5.18
CA GLN A 48 4.54 0.21 -6.57
C GLN A 48 3.49 1.22 -6.99
N GLY A 49 3.66 1.80 -8.18
CA GLY A 49 2.68 2.67 -8.82
C GLY A 49 3.02 4.15 -8.71
N ARG A 50 1.98 4.98 -8.81
CA ARG A 50 2.14 6.45 -8.83
C ARG A 50 1.10 7.09 -7.95
N ILE A 51 1.57 7.92 -7.02
CA ILE A 51 0.69 8.75 -6.21
C ILE A 51 -0.01 9.73 -7.15
N ARG A 52 -1.33 9.61 -7.26
CA ARG A 52 -2.15 10.56 -8.02
C ARG A 52 -2.17 11.89 -7.27
N ALA A 53 -2.18 13.02 -7.97
CA ALA A 53 -2.29 14.32 -7.29
C ALA A 53 -3.66 14.41 -6.61
N PHE A 54 -3.68 14.60 -5.29
CA PHE A 54 -4.93 14.74 -4.54
C PHE A 54 -5.26 16.22 -4.34
N PRO A 55 -6.54 16.61 -4.43
CA PRO A 55 -6.97 17.87 -3.85
C PRO A 55 -6.63 17.85 -2.34
N TYR A 56 -5.83 18.82 -1.90
CA TYR A 56 -5.35 19.00 -0.53
C TYR A 56 -6.51 18.92 0.49
N PRO A 57 -6.32 18.38 1.72
CA PRO A 57 -5.06 18.34 2.47
C PRO A 57 -4.57 16.96 2.98
N TYR A 58 -5.05 15.83 2.44
CA TYR A 58 -4.70 14.50 2.97
C TYR A 58 -3.47 13.87 2.28
N ASP A 59 -2.38 13.64 3.03
CA ASP A 59 -1.23 12.82 2.60
C ASP A 59 -1.39 11.36 3.11
N PRO A 60 -1.55 10.37 2.21
CA PRO A 60 -1.70 8.97 2.59
C PRO A 60 -0.38 8.30 3.00
N LEU A 61 0.78 8.87 2.67
CA LEU A 61 2.08 8.21 2.86
C LEU A 61 2.42 7.89 4.32
N PRO A 62 2.19 8.77 5.31
CA PRO A 62 2.47 8.44 6.71
C PRO A 62 1.68 7.22 7.19
N GLY A 63 0.39 7.14 6.83
CA GLY A 63 -0.47 6.01 7.19
C GLY A 63 -0.02 4.70 6.54
N ILE A 64 0.41 4.76 5.27
CA ILE A 64 0.93 3.60 4.54
C ILE A 64 2.25 3.14 5.19
N ARG A 65 3.20 4.05 5.42
CA ARG A 65 4.50 3.72 6.06
C ARG A 65 4.32 3.07 7.43
N LYS A 66 3.37 3.55 8.24
CA LYS A 66 3.07 2.98 9.56
C LYS A 66 2.40 1.60 9.47
N SER A 67 1.73 1.30 8.36
CA SER A 67 1.02 0.04 8.18
C SER A 67 1.93 -1.08 7.69
N LEU A 68 3.03 -0.72 7.02
CA LEU A 68 3.92 -1.65 6.34
C LEU A 68 5.14 -2.02 7.20
N PRO A 69 5.73 -3.20 6.97
CA PRO A 69 7.01 -3.60 7.58
C PRO A 69 8.16 -2.62 7.27
N PHE A 70 9.19 -2.59 8.11
CA PHE A 70 10.37 -1.73 7.93
C PHE A 70 11.13 -2.04 6.62
N ASP A 71 11.20 -3.32 6.26
CA ASP A 71 11.91 -3.88 5.09
C ASP A 71 11.10 -3.78 3.79
N THR A 72 10.01 -3.01 3.78
CA THR A 72 9.19 -2.80 2.59
C THR A 72 10.01 -2.11 1.49
N ALA A 73 10.04 -2.71 0.30
CA ALA A 73 10.64 -2.10 -0.87
C ALA A 73 9.69 -1.05 -1.48
N TRP A 74 10.19 0.17 -1.69
CA TRP A 74 9.41 1.28 -2.26
C TRP A 74 9.85 1.59 -3.69
N GLN A 75 9.02 1.23 -4.65
CA GLN A 75 9.23 1.39 -6.10
C GLN A 75 8.09 2.23 -6.70
N PHE A 76 7.87 3.43 -6.18
CA PHE A 76 6.81 4.32 -6.66
C PHE A 76 7.35 5.68 -7.10
N SER A 77 6.60 6.36 -7.96
CA SER A 77 6.88 7.74 -8.37
C SER A 77 5.84 8.69 -7.78
N ARG A 78 6.29 9.89 -7.38
CA ARG A 78 5.37 11.02 -7.12
C ARG A 78 5.08 11.70 -8.46
N ALA A 79 3.83 12.10 -8.70
CA ALA A 79 3.52 12.93 -9.86
C ALA A 79 4.39 14.21 -9.83
N LYS A 80 5.14 14.48 -10.91
CA LYS A 80 5.76 15.79 -11.10
C LYS A 80 4.63 16.83 -11.09
N LYS A 81 4.79 17.86 -10.25
CA LYS A 81 3.96 19.07 -10.27
C LYS A 81 4.06 19.72 -11.64
#